data_AF-A0A4Q5WX89-F1
#
_entry.id   AF-A0A4Q5WX89-F1
#
_cell.length_a   1.000
_cell.length_b   1.000
_cell.length_c   1.000
_cell.angle_alpha   90.00
_cell.angle_beta   90.00
_cell.angle_gamma   90.00
#
_symmetry.space_group_name_H-M   'P 1'
#
loop_
_entity.id
_entity.type
_entity.pdbx_description
1 polymer ?
#
loop_
_entity_poly.entity_id
_entity_poly.type
_entity_poly.pdbx_seq_one_letter_code
_entity_poly.pdbx_strand_id
1 'polypeptide(L)'
;MEKIFRVTDNPFDSHLISAPRLYSAADDMETKVRPRFSSIADIIAEARVPYGRLLGLIDVQNADKMGGTDAVDDLMMELARYMIEAEAQVIVSLKRDSPAYKALYPNNKQTYTRLLKADAPARLGAIKEVMEKHGDALPPEMKRRMSSFRAAWDDARAAQNAAEGALAGTRSERDAARKKLETALFKGLLLLTLEFIEEPERVRDFIDHTLLDAHRHPSLEDAPATAASGA
;
A
#
# COMPACT_ATOMS: atom_id res chain seq x y z
N MET A 1 -35.16 3.97 3.26
CA MET A 1 -35.42 3.46 1.90
C MET A 1 -35.46 4.65 0.96
N GLU A 2 -34.30 5.06 0.44
CA GLU A 2 -34.26 6.02 -0.67
C GLU A 2 -34.90 5.36 -1.89
N LYS A 3 -35.91 6.03 -2.46
CA LYS A 3 -36.53 5.63 -3.72
C LYS A 3 -35.57 6.03 -4.83
N ILE A 4 -34.70 5.09 -5.21
CA ILE A 4 -33.71 5.27 -6.26
C ILE A 4 -34.43 5.42 -7.60
N PHE A 5 -34.25 6.56 -8.26
CA PHE A 5 -34.59 6.76 -9.66
C PHE A 5 -33.53 6.04 -10.52
N ARG A 6 -33.55 4.69 -10.51
CA ARG A 6 -32.49 3.78 -11.02
C ARG A 6 -32.16 3.88 -12.52
N VAL A 7 -32.86 4.70 -13.28
CA VAL A 7 -32.78 4.69 -14.76
C VAL A 7 -31.59 5.51 -15.28
N THR A 8 -31.04 6.41 -14.45
CA THR A 8 -29.92 7.30 -14.82
C THR A 8 -28.60 6.92 -14.16
N ASP A 9 -28.60 5.95 -13.25
CA ASP A 9 -27.41 5.57 -12.51
C ASP A 9 -26.46 4.78 -13.42
N ASN A 10 -25.16 5.04 -13.27
CA ASN A 10 -24.14 4.28 -13.98
C ASN A 10 -24.04 2.88 -13.35
N PRO A 11 -24.40 1.79 -14.06
CA PRO A 11 -24.36 0.46 -13.48
C PRO A 11 -22.93 -0.04 -13.22
N PHE A 12 -21.92 0.61 -13.80
CA PHE A 12 -20.51 0.32 -13.57
C PHE A 12 -19.95 1.08 -12.36
N ASP A 13 -20.64 2.11 -11.84
CA ASP A 13 -20.29 2.84 -10.61
C ASP A 13 -20.71 2.04 -9.37
N SER A 14 -20.06 0.89 -9.19
CA SER A 14 -20.32 -0.01 -8.08
C SER A 14 -19.02 -0.41 -7.41
N HIS A 15 -18.91 -0.09 -6.12
CA HIS A 15 -17.78 -0.50 -5.26
C HIS A 15 -17.62 -2.03 -5.19
N LEU A 16 -18.68 -2.79 -5.48
CA LEU A 16 -18.64 -4.25 -5.49
C LEU A 16 -17.89 -4.82 -6.71
N ILE A 17 -17.68 -4.02 -7.77
CA ILE A 17 -16.88 -4.42 -8.93
C ILE A 17 -15.41 -4.15 -8.58
N SER A 18 -14.58 -5.19 -8.51
CA SER A 18 -13.14 -5.01 -8.27
C SER A 18 -12.44 -4.32 -9.45
N ALA A 19 -11.33 -3.62 -9.18
CA ALA A 19 -10.58 -2.93 -10.23
C ALA A 19 -10.12 -3.85 -11.38
N PRO A 20 -9.58 -5.06 -11.11
CA PRO A 20 -9.20 -5.98 -12.18
C PRO A 20 -10.40 -6.45 -13.00
N ARG A 21 -11.55 -6.66 -12.35
CA ARG A 21 -12.76 -7.11 -13.04
C ARG A 21 -13.32 -6.03 -13.97
N LEU A 22 -13.35 -4.77 -13.51
CA LEU A 22 -13.74 -3.63 -14.32
C LEU A 22 -12.80 -3.45 -15.53
N TYR A 23 -11.48 -3.57 -15.31
CA TYR A 23 -10.49 -3.47 -16.37
C TYR A 23 -10.63 -4.58 -17.43
N SER A 24 -10.76 -5.84 -16.99
CA SER A 24 -10.95 -6.98 -17.90
C SER A 24 -12.25 -6.89 -18.69
N ALA A 25 -13.34 -6.45 -18.06
CA ALA A 25 -14.60 -6.24 -18.76
C ALA A 25 -14.51 -5.11 -19.80
N ALA A 26 -13.74 -4.06 -19.51
CA ALA A 26 -13.48 -3.01 -20.48
C ALA A 26 -12.64 -3.49 -21.67
N ASP A 27 -11.62 -4.31 -21.43
CA ASP A 27 -10.79 -4.92 -22.49
C ASP A 27 -11.62 -5.86 -23.39
N ASP A 28 -12.48 -6.69 -22.78
CA ASP A 28 -13.40 -7.56 -23.50
C ASP A 28 -14.42 -6.77 -24.34
N MET A 29 -15.08 -5.76 -23.73
CA MET A 29 -16.04 -4.91 -24.44
C MET A 29 -15.36 -4.14 -25.58
N GLU A 30 -14.19 -3.54 -25.34
CA GLU A 30 -13.39 -2.87 -26.37
C GLU A 30 -13.11 -3.81 -27.55
N THR A 31 -12.66 -5.03 -27.26
CA THR A 31 -12.33 -6.05 -28.27
C THR A 31 -13.56 -6.44 -29.09
N LYS A 32 -14.70 -6.65 -28.44
CA LYS A 32 -15.95 -7.06 -29.10
C LYS A 32 -16.57 -5.96 -29.95
N VAL A 33 -16.51 -4.70 -29.51
CA VAL A 33 -17.13 -3.58 -30.24
C VAL A 33 -16.24 -3.06 -31.37
N ARG A 34 -14.91 -3.18 -31.27
CA ARG A 34 -13.95 -2.61 -32.25
C ARG A 34 -14.22 -2.96 -33.72
N PRO A 35 -14.62 -4.18 -34.11
CA PRO A 35 -14.88 -4.51 -35.51
C PRO A 35 -16.03 -3.76 -36.16
N ARG A 36 -17.03 -3.32 -35.36
CA ARG A 36 -18.27 -2.73 -35.87
C ARG A 36 -18.51 -1.30 -35.40
N PHE A 37 -18.00 -0.96 -34.22
CA PHE A 37 -18.20 0.32 -33.54
C PHE A 37 -16.86 0.86 -33.04
N SER A 38 -15.95 1.19 -33.96
CA SER A 38 -14.60 1.66 -33.62
C SER A 38 -14.62 2.89 -32.72
N SER A 39 -15.57 3.82 -32.90
CA SER A 39 -15.72 5.00 -32.06
C SER A 39 -16.03 4.65 -30.59
N ILE A 40 -16.83 3.61 -30.33
CA ILE A 40 -17.10 3.12 -28.97
C ILE A 40 -15.84 2.47 -28.40
N ALA A 41 -15.14 1.66 -29.20
CA ALA A 41 -13.88 1.03 -28.79
C ALA A 41 -12.83 2.08 -28.40
N ASP A 42 -12.72 3.16 -29.17
CA ASP A 42 -11.74 4.22 -28.92
C ASP A 42 -12.06 5.00 -27.62
N ILE A 43 -13.34 5.27 -27.34
CA ILE A 43 -13.79 5.86 -26.05
C ILE A 43 -13.40 4.97 -24.87
N ILE A 44 -13.60 3.66 -24.98
CA ILE A 44 -13.25 2.71 -23.92
C ILE A 44 -11.72 2.62 -23.77
N ALA A 45 -10.98 2.52 -24.87
CA ALA A 45 -9.53 2.43 -24.87
C ALA A 45 -8.87 3.67 -24.24
N GLU A 46 -9.35 4.87 -24.56
CA GLU A 46 -8.86 6.13 -24.00
C GLU A 46 -8.97 6.17 -22.47
N ALA A 47 -10.03 5.60 -21.90
CA ALA A 47 -10.21 5.52 -20.46
C ALA A 47 -9.49 4.31 -19.81
N ARG A 48 -9.44 3.17 -20.51
CA ARG A 48 -8.89 1.91 -19.99
C ARG A 48 -7.36 1.97 -19.88
N VAL A 49 -6.66 2.51 -20.87
CA VAL A 49 -5.19 2.53 -20.89
C VAL A 49 -4.60 3.28 -19.68
N PRO A 50 -5.03 4.51 -19.34
CA PRO A 50 -4.58 5.19 -18.13
C PRO A 50 -4.92 4.42 -16.84
N TYR A 51 -6.12 3.84 -16.77
CA TYR A 51 -6.54 3.08 -15.60
C TYR A 51 -5.65 1.84 -15.37
N GLY A 52 -5.37 1.06 -16.41
CA GLY A 52 -4.49 -0.11 -16.32
C GLY A 52 -3.06 0.24 -15.91
N ARG A 53 -2.51 1.38 -16.38
CA ARG A 53 -1.20 1.87 -15.95
C ARG A 53 -1.17 2.17 -14.45
N LEU A 54 -2.23 2.78 -13.92
CA LEU A 54 -2.35 3.10 -12.50
C LEU A 54 -2.49 1.84 -11.63
N LEU A 55 -3.21 0.82 -12.11
CA LEU A 55 -3.26 -0.48 -11.41
C LEU A 55 -1.87 -1.10 -11.30
N GLY A 56 -1.11 -1.16 -12.40
CA GLY A 56 0.27 -1.66 -12.36
C GLY A 56 1.20 -0.83 -11.47
N LEU A 57 1.03 0.50 -11.44
CA LEU A 57 1.82 1.37 -10.56
C LEU A 57 1.53 1.11 -9.08
N ILE A 58 0.26 0.89 -8.71
CA ILE A 58 -0.13 0.56 -7.34
C ILE A 58 0.48 -0.77 -6.88
N ASP A 59 0.52 -1.78 -7.76
CA ASP A 59 1.14 -3.07 -7.43
C ASP A 59 2.64 -2.91 -7.13
N VAL A 60 3.35 -2.12 -7.96
CA VAL A 60 4.77 -1.79 -7.72
C VAL A 60 4.95 -1.02 -6.41
N GLN A 61 4.15 0.02 -6.16
CA GLN A 61 4.24 0.82 -4.93
C GLN A 61 3.89 0.02 -3.67
N ASN A 62 2.96 -0.93 -3.76
CA ASN A 62 2.65 -1.85 -2.67
C ASN A 62 3.85 -2.77 -2.38
N ALA A 63 4.51 -3.28 -3.42
CA ALA A 63 5.73 -4.07 -3.25
C ALA A 63 6.86 -3.23 -2.60
N ASP A 64 7.05 -1.98 -3.02
CA ASP A 64 8.02 -1.06 -2.42
C ASP A 64 7.71 -0.78 -0.94
N LYS A 65 6.42 -0.59 -0.60
CA LYS A 65 5.99 -0.41 0.79
C LYS A 65 6.28 -1.64 1.65
N MET A 66 6.07 -2.84 1.11
CA MET A 66 6.41 -4.09 1.80
C MET A 66 7.92 -4.17 2.04
N GLY A 67 8.74 -3.96 1.00
CA GLY A 67 10.20 -3.97 1.13
C GLY A 67 10.74 -2.91 2.13
N GLY A 68 10.14 -1.72 2.14
CA GLY A 68 10.47 -0.69 3.14
C GLY A 68 10.08 -1.07 4.57
N THR A 69 8.99 -1.82 4.75
CA THR A 69 8.58 -2.34 6.07
C THR A 69 9.56 -3.41 6.56
N ASP A 70 9.97 -4.32 5.67
CA ASP A 70 10.96 -5.36 5.96
C ASP A 70 12.31 -4.74 6.36
N ALA A 71 12.75 -3.68 5.66
CA ALA A 71 13.97 -2.96 6.00
C ALA A 71 13.94 -2.34 7.42
N VAL A 72 12.78 -1.85 7.87
CA VAL A 72 12.60 -1.37 9.25
C VAL A 72 12.66 -2.53 10.25
N ASP A 73 12.06 -3.68 9.93
CA ASP A 73 12.11 -4.88 10.77
C ASP A 73 13.53 -5.42 10.92
N ASP A 74 14.26 -5.54 9.82
CA ASP A 74 15.65 -6.01 9.81
C ASP A 74 16.56 -5.08 10.61
N LEU A 75 16.42 -3.76 10.42
CA LEU A 75 17.16 -2.76 11.19
C LEU A 75 16.89 -2.91 12.70
N MET A 76 15.64 -3.11 13.08
CA MET A 76 15.23 -3.27 14.47
C MET A 76 15.79 -4.55 15.09
N MET A 77 15.79 -5.65 14.33
CA MET A 77 16.38 -6.91 14.75
C MET A 77 17.91 -6.79 14.91
N GLU A 78 18.56 -6.14 13.96
CA GLU A 78 20.00 -5.90 13.98
C GLU A 78 20.40 -5.01 15.17
N LEU A 79 19.67 -3.92 15.40
CA LEU A 79 19.85 -3.04 16.55
C LEU A 79 19.66 -3.82 17.87
N ALA A 80 18.57 -4.57 17.99
CA ALA A 80 18.26 -5.33 19.20
C ALA A 80 19.37 -6.35 19.50
N ARG A 81 19.76 -7.16 18.50
CA ARG A 81 20.84 -8.14 18.62
C ARG A 81 22.14 -7.48 19.04
N TYR A 82 22.54 -6.42 18.33
CA TYR A 82 23.78 -5.71 18.64
C TYR A 82 23.78 -5.16 20.07
N MET A 83 22.70 -4.53 20.50
CA MET A 83 22.61 -3.95 21.85
C MET A 83 22.57 -5.03 22.95
N ILE A 84 22.01 -6.21 22.69
CA ILE A 84 22.06 -7.34 23.63
C ILE A 84 23.48 -7.87 23.80
N GLU A 85 24.21 -8.02 22.69
CA GLU A 85 25.60 -8.51 22.67
C GLU A 85 26.57 -7.47 23.27
N ALA A 86 26.35 -6.19 22.97
CA ALA A 86 27.20 -5.09 23.42
C ALA A 86 27.05 -4.75 24.92
N GLU A 87 26.02 -5.22 25.62
CA GLU A 87 25.71 -4.78 26.99
C GLU A 87 26.91 -4.93 27.94
N ALA A 88 27.66 -6.04 27.87
CA ALA A 88 28.82 -6.26 28.73
C ALA A 88 29.90 -5.17 28.53
N GLN A 89 30.16 -4.81 27.27
CA GLN A 89 31.12 -3.76 26.94
C GLN A 89 30.59 -2.37 27.35
N VAL A 90 29.29 -2.11 27.20
CA VAL A 90 28.67 -0.87 27.69
C VAL A 90 28.77 -0.77 29.22
N ILE A 91 28.60 -1.86 29.96
CA ILE A 91 28.78 -1.90 31.41
C ILE A 91 30.23 -1.56 31.80
N VAL A 92 31.22 -2.11 31.09
CA VAL A 92 32.64 -1.82 31.34
C VAL A 92 32.95 -0.33 31.09
N SER A 93 32.44 0.21 29.99
CA SER A 93 32.71 1.59 29.58
C SER A 93 31.96 2.65 30.41
N LEU A 94 30.67 2.43 30.68
CA LEU A 94 29.80 3.44 31.31
C LEU A 94 29.51 3.17 32.79
N LYS A 95 29.80 1.97 33.30
CA LYS A 95 29.36 1.45 34.62
C LYS A 95 27.85 1.23 34.68
N ARG A 96 27.44 0.07 35.20
CA ARG A 96 26.03 -0.37 35.26
C ARG A 96 25.10 0.60 36.00
N ASP A 97 25.59 1.22 37.07
CA ASP A 97 24.75 2.12 37.88
C ASP A 97 24.69 3.55 37.36
N SER A 98 25.43 3.84 36.28
CA SER A 98 25.47 5.19 35.72
C SER A 98 24.14 5.60 35.09
N PRO A 99 23.82 6.91 35.10
CA PRO A 99 22.69 7.45 34.35
C PRO A 99 22.77 7.12 32.85
N ALA A 100 23.98 7.10 32.27
CA ALA A 100 24.23 6.82 30.87
C ALA A 100 23.86 5.37 30.50
N TYR A 101 24.23 4.40 31.34
CA TYR A 101 23.82 3.01 31.16
C TYR A 101 22.29 2.86 31.27
N LYS A 102 21.68 3.46 32.28
CA LYS A 102 20.22 3.38 32.50
C LYS A 102 19.42 4.07 31.39
N ALA A 103 19.98 5.08 30.73
CA ALA A 103 19.37 5.70 29.55
C ALA A 103 19.30 4.73 28.35
N LEU A 104 20.38 3.97 28.11
CA LEU A 104 20.43 2.94 27.06
C LEU A 104 19.57 1.72 27.43
N TYR A 105 19.68 1.24 28.67
CA TYR A 105 19.07 0.00 29.16
C TYR A 105 18.15 0.23 30.37
N PRO A 106 17.02 0.95 30.22
CA PRO A 106 16.10 1.21 31.33
C PRO A 106 15.56 -0.07 31.98
N ASN A 107 15.43 -1.15 31.21
CA ASN A 107 14.98 -2.46 31.66
C ASN A 107 16.09 -3.52 31.52
N ASN A 108 17.37 -3.13 31.61
CA ASN A 108 18.52 -3.99 31.29
C ASN A 108 18.41 -4.58 29.87
N LYS A 109 19.03 -5.73 29.58
CA LYS A 109 18.86 -6.48 28.32
C LYS A 109 17.42 -6.58 27.80
N GLN A 110 16.42 -6.64 28.68
CA GLN A 110 15.01 -6.77 28.27
C GLN A 110 14.52 -5.61 27.41
N THR A 111 15.13 -4.42 27.53
CA THR A 111 14.85 -3.27 26.66
C THR A 111 14.96 -3.64 25.18
N TYR A 112 15.97 -4.44 24.82
CA TYR A 112 16.24 -4.81 23.43
C TYR A 112 15.66 -6.18 23.07
N THR A 113 15.47 -7.07 24.04
CA THR A 113 14.77 -8.35 23.81
C THR A 113 13.29 -8.15 23.44
N ARG A 114 12.67 -7.05 23.89
CA ARG A 114 11.26 -6.72 23.63
C ARG A 114 11.10 -5.40 22.89
N LEU A 115 12.05 -5.06 22.03
CA LEU A 115 12.05 -3.79 21.33
C LEU A 115 10.90 -3.74 20.30
N LEU A 116 9.92 -2.86 20.54
CA LEU A 116 8.82 -2.62 19.59
C LEU A 116 9.17 -1.48 18.64
N LYS A 117 8.62 -1.50 17.41
CA LYS A 117 8.76 -0.40 16.44
C LYS A 117 8.34 0.96 17.00
N ALA A 118 7.32 0.97 17.86
CA ALA A 118 6.84 2.19 18.52
C ALA A 118 7.87 2.80 19.48
N ASP A 119 8.73 1.97 20.08
CA ASP A 119 9.73 2.41 21.06
C ASP A 119 11.07 2.78 20.40
N ALA A 120 11.29 2.35 19.15
CA ALA A 120 12.52 2.58 18.39
C ALA A 120 13.00 4.03 18.36
N PRO A 121 12.13 5.05 18.10
CA PRO A 121 12.57 6.44 18.07
C PRO A 121 13.14 6.90 19.42
N ALA A 122 12.48 6.51 20.52
CA ALA A 122 12.92 6.85 21.86
C ALA A 122 14.25 6.16 22.19
N ARG A 123 14.43 4.89 21.79
CA ARG A 123 15.68 4.16 22.02
C ARG A 123 16.84 4.71 21.20
N LEU A 124 16.62 5.01 19.92
CA LEU A 124 17.64 5.62 19.06
C LEU A 124 17.97 7.06 19.50
N GLY A 125 17.00 7.79 20.04
CA GLY A 125 17.21 9.08 20.69
C GLY A 125 18.13 8.95 21.92
N ALA A 126 17.86 7.98 22.79
CA ALA A 126 18.71 7.71 23.95
C ALA A 126 20.14 7.29 23.56
N ILE A 127 20.28 6.48 22.50
CA ILE A 127 21.60 6.12 21.93
C ILE A 127 22.35 7.38 21.49
N LYS A 128 21.71 8.25 20.72
CA LYS A 128 22.30 9.51 20.26
C LYS A 128 22.74 10.38 21.43
N GLU A 129 21.87 10.59 22.41
CA GLU A 129 22.17 11.43 23.58
C GLU A 129 23.37 10.88 24.39
N VAL A 130 23.43 9.57 24.58
CA VAL A 130 24.55 8.93 25.27
C VAL A 130 25.84 8.98 24.43
N MET A 131 25.75 8.87 23.10
CA MET A 131 26.92 9.04 22.23
C MET A 131 27.46 10.48 22.27
N GLU A 132 26.59 11.48 22.34
CA GLU A 132 26.98 12.89 22.40
C GLU A 132 27.62 13.25 23.74
N LYS A 133 27.09 12.73 24.85
CA LYS A 133 27.54 13.08 26.21
C LYS A 133 28.66 12.19 26.74
N HIS A 134 28.70 10.92 26.33
CA HIS A 134 29.57 9.89 26.90
C HIS A 134 30.29 9.05 25.84
N GLY A 135 30.22 9.43 24.56
CA GLY A 135 30.78 8.64 23.45
C GLY A 135 32.29 8.42 23.54
N ASP A 136 33.03 9.28 24.25
CA ASP A 136 34.49 9.13 24.41
C ASP A 136 34.89 8.00 25.38
N ALA A 137 33.96 7.57 26.24
CA ALA A 137 34.15 6.40 27.10
C ALA A 137 33.91 5.07 26.36
N LEU A 138 33.35 5.12 25.14
CA LEU A 138 33.01 3.95 24.35
C LEU A 138 34.10 3.63 23.32
N PRO A 139 34.31 2.34 22.99
CA PRO A 139 35.22 1.96 21.92
C PRO A 139 34.82 2.61 20.58
N PRO A 140 35.79 3.03 19.74
CA PRO A 140 35.50 3.70 18.46
C PRO A 140 34.58 2.89 17.54
N GLU A 141 34.74 1.57 17.53
CA GLU A 141 33.90 0.67 16.74
C GLU A 141 32.43 0.73 17.18
N MET A 142 32.19 0.76 18.49
CA MET A 142 30.85 0.84 19.07
C MET A 142 30.18 2.18 18.76
N LYS A 143 30.93 3.28 18.90
CA LYS A 143 30.46 4.62 18.52
C LYS A 143 30.03 4.65 17.06
N ARG A 144 30.85 4.11 16.15
CA ARG A 144 30.53 4.01 14.73
C ARG A 144 29.24 3.21 14.51
N ARG A 145 29.14 2.02 15.10
CA ARG A 145 27.99 1.12 14.90
C ARG A 145 26.69 1.67 15.49
N MET A 146 26.73 2.25 16.68
CA MET A 146 25.58 2.91 17.30
C MET A 146 25.11 4.12 16.50
N SER A 147 26.05 4.90 15.94
CA SER A 147 25.72 6.04 15.08
C SER A 147 25.08 5.62 13.76
N SER A 148 25.49 4.48 13.17
CA SER A 148 24.91 4.00 11.92
C SER A 148 23.45 3.57 12.07
N PHE A 149 23.03 3.04 13.22
CA PHE A 149 21.63 2.67 13.43
C PHE A 149 20.68 3.86 13.39
N ARG A 150 21.13 5.05 13.82
CA ARG A 150 20.31 6.25 13.75
C ARG A 150 20.12 6.73 12.32
N ALA A 151 21.22 6.79 11.56
CA ALA A 151 21.17 7.17 10.14
C ALA A 151 20.28 6.18 9.36
N ALA A 152 20.51 4.88 9.54
CA ALA A 152 19.71 3.84 8.89
C ALA A 152 18.21 3.92 9.25
N TRP A 153 17.87 4.31 10.48
CA TRP A 153 16.48 4.52 10.88
C TRP A 153 15.84 5.72 10.19
N ASP A 154 16.54 6.85 10.17
CA ASP A 154 16.04 8.07 9.54
C ASP A 154 15.85 7.85 8.03
N ASP A 155 16.79 7.13 7.37
CA ASP A 155 16.70 6.73 5.97
C ASP A 155 15.51 5.78 5.70
N ALA A 156 15.35 4.73 6.52
CA ALA A 156 14.24 3.78 6.38
C ALA A 156 12.87 4.46 6.58
N ARG A 157 12.78 5.41 7.53
CA ARG A 157 11.56 6.19 7.74
C ARG A 157 11.27 7.17 6.61
N ALA A 158 12.30 7.82 6.05
CA ALA A 158 12.13 8.68 4.89
C ALA A 158 11.61 7.88 3.69
N ALA A 159 12.18 6.70 3.44
CA ALA A 159 11.72 5.80 2.39
C ALA A 159 10.27 5.35 2.60
N GLN A 160 9.90 4.96 3.83
CA GLN A 160 8.53 4.58 4.17
C GLN A 160 7.53 5.71 3.92
N ASN A 161 7.84 6.93 4.39
CA ASN A 161 6.97 8.10 4.21
C ASN A 161 6.83 8.49 2.73
N ALA A 162 7.92 8.39 1.95
CA ALA A 162 7.90 8.65 0.52
C ALA A 162 7.01 7.64 -0.22
N ALA A 163 7.12 6.34 0.12
CA ALA A 163 6.28 5.28 -0.45
C ALA A 163 4.80 5.47 -0.10
N GLU A 164 4.47 5.85 1.14
CA GLU A 164 3.09 6.14 1.55
C GLU A 164 2.51 7.36 0.83
N GLY A 165 3.29 8.43 0.68
CA GLY A 165 2.89 9.62 -0.06
C GLY A 165 2.64 9.33 -1.54
N ALA A 166 3.52 8.57 -2.18
CA ALA A 166 3.35 8.13 -3.56
C ALA A 166 2.10 7.27 -3.75
N LEU A 167 1.87 6.31 -2.83
CA LEU A 167 0.70 5.44 -2.86
C LEU A 167 -0.63 6.22 -2.69
N ALA A 168 -0.65 7.22 -1.80
CA ALA A 168 -1.83 8.06 -1.60
C ALA A 168 -2.17 8.87 -2.87
N GLY A 169 -1.16 9.47 -3.50
CA GLY A 169 -1.32 10.20 -4.76
C GLY A 169 -1.87 9.30 -5.87
N THR A 170 -1.25 8.13 -6.07
CA THR A 170 -1.66 7.18 -7.11
C THR A 170 -3.06 6.60 -6.86
N ARG A 171 -3.47 6.39 -5.61
CA ARG A 171 -4.86 5.97 -5.29
C ARG A 171 -5.90 7.01 -5.71
N SER A 172 -5.64 8.29 -5.47
CA SER A 172 -6.55 9.35 -5.89
C SER A 172 -6.66 9.43 -7.42
N GLU A 173 -5.52 9.32 -8.12
CA GLU A 173 -5.49 9.25 -9.58
C GLU A 173 -6.21 8.01 -10.12
N ARG A 174 -6.04 6.85 -9.47
CA ARG A 174 -6.75 5.61 -9.79
C ARG A 174 -8.25 5.80 -9.67
N ASP A 175 -8.75 6.40 -8.60
CA ASP A 175 -10.19 6.57 -8.39
C ASP A 175 -10.79 7.52 -9.45
N ALA A 176 -10.07 8.58 -9.80
CA ALA A 176 -10.46 9.45 -10.90
C ALA A 176 -10.46 8.72 -12.26
N ALA A 177 -9.46 7.88 -12.51
CA ALA A 177 -9.37 7.07 -13.73
C ALA A 177 -10.43 5.97 -13.78
N ARG A 178 -10.75 5.33 -12.64
CA ARG A 178 -11.82 4.36 -12.48
C ARG A 178 -13.15 4.97 -12.91
N LYS A 179 -13.48 6.16 -12.37
CA LYS A 179 -14.71 6.88 -12.72
C LYS A 179 -14.80 7.22 -14.21
N LYS A 180 -13.67 7.57 -14.83
CA LYS A 180 -13.61 7.79 -16.29
C LYS A 180 -13.91 6.50 -17.06
N LEU A 181 -13.35 5.37 -16.63
CA LEU A 181 -13.60 4.07 -17.24
C LEU A 181 -15.06 3.63 -17.09
N GLU A 182 -15.62 3.74 -15.89
CA GLU A 182 -17.04 3.44 -15.63
C GLU A 182 -17.95 4.32 -16.51
N THR A 183 -17.61 5.59 -16.67
CA THR A 183 -18.35 6.51 -17.56
C THR A 183 -18.22 6.10 -19.03
N ALA A 184 -17.03 5.70 -19.48
CA ALA A 184 -16.79 5.24 -20.85
C ALA A 184 -17.59 3.96 -21.16
N LEU A 185 -17.60 3.00 -20.24
CA LEU A 185 -18.40 1.78 -20.35
C LEU A 185 -19.89 2.08 -20.39
N PHE A 186 -20.37 3.00 -19.55
CA PHE A 186 -21.77 3.40 -19.57
C PHE A 186 -22.18 4.07 -20.87
N LYS A 187 -21.34 4.99 -21.39
CA LYS A 187 -21.55 5.58 -22.71
C LYS A 187 -21.59 4.53 -23.82
N GLY A 188 -20.68 3.56 -23.79
CA GLY A 188 -20.68 2.45 -24.73
C GLY A 188 -21.96 1.62 -24.67
N LEU A 189 -22.43 1.28 -23.46
CA LEU A 189 -23.69 0.59 -23.25
C LEU A 189 -24.87 1.36 -23.84
N LEU A 190 -24.97 2.67 -23.56
CA LEU A 190 -26.04 3.51 -24.08
C LEU A 190 -26.02 3.59 -25.62
N LEU A 191 -24.84 3.75 -26.22
CA LEU A 191 -24.69 3.81 -27.68
C LEU A 191 -25.08 2.48 -28.35
N LEU A 192 -24.65 1.35 -27.79
CA LEU A 192 -25.06 0.03 -28.28
C LEU A 192 -26.57 -0.20 -28.11
N THR A 193 -27.14 0.27 -27.00
CA THR A 193 -28.59 0.15 -26.75
C THR A 193 -29.40 0.96 -27.76
N LEU A 194 -28.92 2.14 -28.14
CA LEU A 194 -29.54 2.95 -29.19
C LEU A 194 -29.44 2.29 -30.57
N GLU A 195 -28.30 1.70 -30.90
CA GLU A 195 -28.09 0.97 -32.16
C GLU A 195 -29.01 -0.26 -32.28
N PHE A 196 -29.19 -1.01 -31.20
CA PHE A 196 -30.00 -2.23 -31.17
C PHE A 196 -31.36 -2.03 -30.48
N ILE A 197 -31.98 -0.86 -30.63
CA ILE A 197 -33.22 -0.52 -29.92
C ILE A 197 -34.39 -1.49 -30.23
N GLU A 198 -34.43 -2.02 -31.46
CA GLU A 198 -35.43 -3.01 -31.88
C GLU A 198 -35.01 -4.46 -31.55
N GLU A 199 -33.73 -4.69 -31.23
CA GLU A 199 -33.13 -6.00 -30.96
C GLU A 199 -32.26 -5.98 -29.68
N PRO A 200 -32.80 -5.61 -28.50
CA PRO A 200 -32.00 -5.33 -27.30
C PRO A 200 -31.17 -6.51 -26.80
N GLU A 201 -31.57 -7.73 -27.12
CA GLU A 201 -30.84 -8.96 -26.79
C GLU A 201 -29.42 -8.98 -27.41
N ARG A 202 -29.22 -8.32 -28.56
CA ARG A 202 -27.93 -8.24 -29.25
C ARG A 202 -26.88 -7.42 -28.51
N VAL A 203 -27.30 -6.55 -27.57
CA VAL A 203 -26.36 -5.80 -26.73
C VAL A 203 -25.53 -6.76 -25.85
N ARG A 204 -26.10 -7.93 -25.49
CA ARG A 204 -25.42 -8.95 -24.69
C ARG A 204 -24.22 -9.60 -25.41
N ASP A 205 -24.17 -9.51 -26.73
CA ASP A 205 -23.02 -10.01 -27.51
C ASP A 205 -21.76 -9.18 -27.23
N PHE A 206 -21.92 -7.94 -26.78
CA PHE A 206 -20.83 -6.98 -26.56
C PHE A 206 -20.51 -6.75 -25.08
N ILE A 207 -21.45 -7.06 -24.17
CA ILE A 207 -21.31 -6.75 -22.74
C ILE A 207 -21.57 -8.00 -21.91
N ASP A 208 -20.58 -8.37 -21.10
CA ASP A 208 -20.74 -9.39 -20.07
C ASP A 208 -21.60 -8.85 -18.91
N HIS A 209 -22.89 -9.19 -18.92
CA HIS A 209 -23.85 -8.83 -17.89
C HIS A 209 -23.47 -9.34 -16.49
N THR A 210 -22.63 -10.38 -16.38
CA THR A 210 -22.23 -10.91 -15.08
C THR A 210 -21.41 -9.90 -14.28
N LEU A 211 -20.76 -8.94 -14.95
CA LEU A 211 -20.07 -7.81 -14.31
C LEU A 211 -21.00 -7.03 -13.38
N LEU A 212 -22.27 -6.89 -13.76
CA LEU A 212 -23.29 -6.13 -13.02
C LEU A 212 -23.92 -6.96 -11.89
N ASP A 213 -23.75 -8.28 -11.90
CA ASP A 213 -24.17 -9.21 -10.83
C ASP A 213 -23.14 -9.27 -9.68
N ALA A 214 -22.61 -8.12 -9.27
CA ALA A 214 -21.48 -8.03 -8.34
C ALA A 214 -21.73 -8.68 -6.95
N HIS A 215 -22.99 -8.91 -6.56
CA HIS A 215 -23.34 -9.66 -5.34
C HIS A 215 -22.84 -11.13 -5.32
N ARG A 216 -22.46 -11.70 -6.47
CA ARG A 216 -21.92 -13.08 -6.53
C ARG A 216 -20.39 -13.17 -6.44
N HIS A 217 -19.68 -12.05 -6.59
CA HIS A 217 -18.21 -12.01 -6.56
C HIS A 217 -17.73 -10.70 -5.89
N PRO A 218 -17.63 -10.67 -4.56
CA PRO A 218 -17.21 -9.47 -3.83
C PRO A 218 -15.80 -9.03 -4.23
N SER A 219 -15.58 -7.72 -4.20
CA SER A 219 -14.27 -7.12 -4.40
C SER A 219 -13.26 -7.67 -3.37
N LEU A 220 -12.12 -8.15 -3.84
CA LEU A 220 -11.02 -8.59 -2.97
C LEU A 220 -10.33 -7.41 -2.26
N GLU A 221 -10.60 -6.18 -2.68
CA GLU A 221 -10.02 -4.96 -2.09
C GLU A 221 -10.69 -4.58 -0.75
N ASP A 222 -11.94 -5.01 -0.53
CA ASP A 222 -12.72 -4.79 0.69
C ASP A 222 -12.74 -6.01 1.62
N ALA A 223 -11.99 -7.08 1.29
CA ALA A 223 -11.86 -8.20 2.21
C ALA A 223 -11.21 -7.67 3.50
N PRO A 224 -11.90 -7.69 4.66
CA PRO A 224 -11.26 -7.37 5.92
C PRO A 224 -10.05 -8.29 6.04
N ALA A 225 -8.89 -7.71 6.35
CA ALA A 225 -7.66 -8.45 6.63
C ALA A 225 -8.03 -9.61 7.55
N THR A 226 -8.13 -10.81 6.97
CA THR A 226 -8.84 -11.89 7.63
C THR A 226 -7.99 -12.28 8.81
N ALA A 227 -8.62 -12.24 9.99
CA ALA A 227 -8.02 -12.56 11.26
C ALA A 227 -7.33 -13.93 11.19
N ALA A 228 -6.02 -13.92 11.03
CA ALA A 228 -5.17 -15.05 11.33
C ALA A 228 -5.05 -15.15 12.86
N SER A 229 -6.10 -15.63 13.53
CA SER A 229 -5.96 -16.35 14.80
C SER A 229 -7.18 -17.23 15.03
N GLY A 230 -7.01 -18.55 14.91
CA GLY A 230 -8.09 -19.49 15.18
C GLY A 230 -7.78 -20.92 14.76
N ALA A 231 -6.63 -21.45 15.18
CA ALA A 231 -6.42 -22.88 15.42
C ALA A 231 -5.31 -23.03 16.48
#